data_AF-A0A9D5VB44-F1
#
_entry.id   AF-A0A9D5VB44-F1
#
_cell.length_a   1.000
_cell.length_b   1.000
_cell.length_c   1.000
_cell.angle_alpha   90.00
_cell.angle_beta   90.00
_cell.angle_gamma   90.00
#
_symmetry.space_group_name_H-M   'P 1'
#
loop_
_entity.id
_entity.type
_entity.pdbx_description
1 polymer ?
#
loop_
_entity_poly.entity_id
_entity_poly.type
_entity_poly.pdbx_seq_one_letter_code
_entity_poly.pdbx_strand_id
1 'polypeptide(L)'
;MKAHWAWAAKAVLLVVAGGVLAACTSDDVKPEPCPRLLVPFDSAKLTRFPAGAAGRTVVDVLHEEEFSSWNYGCKYDVDDDTGIGEIAAEVAVDIASSRGETNAAGVADFEYFIAITDSNKTLL
;
A
#
# COMPACT_ATOMS: atom_id res chain seq x y z
N MET A 1 -8.43 63.73 -30.95
CA MET A 1 -7.47 63.15 -29.97
C MET A 1 -8.14 62.22 -28.92
N LYS A 2 -9.32 61.63 -29.16
CA LYS A 2 -10.04 60.80 -28.15
C LYS A 2 -10.20 59.31 -28.52
N ALA A 3 -9.88 58.93 -29.76
CA ALA A 3 -10.19 57.59 -30.29
C ALA A 3 -9.19 56.49 -29.88
N HIS A 4 -7.94 56.85 -29.58
CA HIS A 4 -6.88 55.91 -29.21
C HIS A 4 -6.96 55.40 -27.76
N TRP A 5 -7.63 56.13 -26.86
CA TRP A 5 -7.82 55.71 -25.45
C TRP A 5 -8.79 54.53 -25.32
N ALA A 6 -9.86 54.51 -26.13
CA ALA A 6 -10.91 53.50 -26.04
C ALA A 6 -10.44 52.10 -26.48
N TRP A 7 -9.45 52.03 -27.36
CA TRP A 7 -8.88 50.77 -27.85
C TRP A 7 -7.86 50.20 -26.86
N ALA A 8 -7.06 51.07 -26.22
CA ALA A 8 -6.14 50.68 -25.16
C ALA A 8 -6.88 50.10 -23.93
N ALA A 9 -8.01 50.69 -23.54
CA ALA A 9 -8.82 50.22 -22.40
C ALA A 9 -9.41 48.81 -22.62
N LYS A 10 -9.84 48.48 -23.84
CA LYS A 10 -10.35 47.14 -24.17
C LYS A 10 -9.24 46.09 -24.26
N ALA A 11 -8.06 46.47 -24.74
CA ALA A 11 -6.89 45.57 -24.80
C ALA A 11 -6.40 45.20 -23.39
N VAL A 12 -6.36 46.16 -22.47
CA VAL A 12 -5.96 45.93 -21.06
C VAL A 12 -6.93 44.98 -20.35
N LEU A 13 -8.25 45.10 -20.58
CA LEU A 13 -9.25 44.24 -19.93
C LEU A 13 -9.15 42.77 -20.37
N LEU A 14 -8.80 42.52 -21.64
CA LEU A 14 -8.61 41.17 -22.19
C LEU A 14 -7.32 40.51 -21.68
N VAL A 15 -6.26 41.28 -21.48
CA VAL A 15 -4.98 40.77 -20.92
C VAL A 15 -5.13 40.43 -19.44
N VAL A 16 -5.84 41.25 -18.66
CA VAL A 16 -6.10 40.98 -17.24
C VAL A 16 -6.99 39.75 -17.07
N ALA A 17 -8.03 39.58 -17.88
CA ALA A 17 -8.89 38.40 -17.82
C ALA A 17 -8.16 37.09 -18.21
N GLY A 18 -7.23 37.15 -19.17
CA GLY A 18 -6.42 35.99 -19.56
C GLY A 18 -5.35 35.59 -18.53
N GLY A 19 -4.76 36.57 -17.81
CA GLY A 19 -3.73 36.30 -16.82
C GLY A 19 -4.23 35.61 -15.54
N VAL A 20 -5.50 35.80 -15.17
CA VAL A 20 -6.08 35.20 -13.95
C VAL A 20 -6.33 33.70 -14.11
N LEU A 21 -6.50 33.19 -15.33
CA LEU A 21 -6.73 31.76 -15.61
C LEU A 21 -5.45 30.92 -15.61
N ALA A 22 -4.27 31.53 -15.72
CA ALA A 22 -2.99 30.82 -15.73
C ALA A 22 -2.43 30.53 -14.32
N ALA A 23 -3.08 31.03 -13.26
CA ALA A 23 -2.59 30.90 -11.88
C ALA A 23 -3.02 29.60 -11.16
N CYS A 24 -3.76 28.69 -11.82
CA CYS A 24 -4.25 27.44 -11.23
C CYS A 24 -3.47 26.19 -11.68
N THR A 25 -2.16 26.31 -11.90
CA THR A 25 -1.29 25.14 -12.03
C THR A 25 -0.38 25.11 -10.81
N SER A 26 -0.89 24.58 -9.69
CA SER A 26 -0.01 24.07 -8.64
C SER A 26 0.49 22.73 -9.14
N ASP A 27 1.79 22.66 -9.44
CA ASP A 27 2.49 21.40 -9.62
C ASP A 27 2.70 20.79 -8.22
N ASP A 28 1.61 20.45 -7.52
CA ASP A 28 1.70 19.72 -6.26
C ASP A 28 2.28 18.33 -6.59
N VAL A 29 3.48 18.05 -6.09
CA VAL A 29 4.10 16.74 -6.24
C VAL A 29 3.23 15.75 -5.48
N LYS A 30 2.48 14.94 -6.21
CA LYS A 30 1.61 13.94 -5.59
C LYS A 30 2.47 12.93 -4.83
N PRO A 31 2.16 12.63 -3.55
CA PRO A 31 2.92 11.63 -2.80
C PRO A 31 2.90 10.28 -3.52
N GLU A 32 4.02 9.57 -3.43
CA GLU A 32 4.19 8.24 -4.04
C GLU A 32 3.04 7.30 -3.67
N PRO A 33 2.57 6.44 -4.60
CA PRO A 33 1.48 5.54 -4.32
C PRO A 33 1.86 4.56 -3.20
N CYS A 34 0.88 4.22 -2.36
CA CYS A 34 1.08 3.30 -1.25
C CYS A 34 1.62 1.97 -1.79
N PRO A 35 2.68 1.39 -1.17
CA PRO A 35 3.26 0.15 -1.65
C PRO A 35 2.18 -0.92 -1.82
N ARG A 36 2.20 -1.62 -2.95
CA ARG A 36 1.25 -2.70 -3.19
C ARG A 36 1.55 -3.86 -2.26
N LEU A 37 0.58 -4.23 -1.44
CA LEU A 37 0.67 -5.46 -0.64
C LEU A 37 0.49 -6.68 -1.56
N LEU A 38 1.43 -7.61 -1.48
CA LEU A 38 1.41 -8.88 -2.21
C LEU A 38 1.61 -10.03 -1.23
N VAL A 39 0.71 -11.01 -1.26
CA VAL A 39 0.86 -12.27 -0.54
C VAL A 39 1.23 -13.34 -1.57
N PRO A 40 2.46 -13.86 -1.60
CA PRO A 40 2.83 -14.91 -2.52
C PRO A 40 1.95 -16.15 -2.29
N PHE A 41 1.44 -16.74 -3.39
CA PHE A 41 0.50 -17.86 -3.33
C PHE A 41 1.03 -19.03 -2.51
N ASP A 42 2.30 -19.40 -2.69
CA ASP A 42 2.93 -20.52 -1.99
C ASP A 42 3.18 -20.25 -0.49
N SER A 43 3.10 -18.98 -0.07
CA SER A 43 3.18 -18.57 1.34
C SER A 43 1.83 -18.21 1.95
N ALA A 44 0.76 -18.24 1.15
CA ALA A 44 -0.58 -17.86 1.61
C ALA A 44 -1.17 -18.89 2.58
N LYS A 45 -0.71 -20.14 2.48
CA LYS A 45 -1.14 -21.26 3.30
C LYS A 45 0.06 -21.94 3.97
N LEU A 46 -0.14 -22.36 5.20
CA LEU A 46 0.82 -23.11 6.01
C LEU A 46 0.15 -24.36 6.56
N THR A 47 0.90 -25.47 6.57
CA THR A 47 0.50 -26.71 7.25
C THR A 47 1.65 -27.15 8.15
N ARG A 48 1.37 -27.36 9.44
CA ARG A 48 2.35 -27.82 10.42
C ARG A 48 2.12 -29.27 10.80
N PHE A 49 3.23 -29.98 10.99
CA PHE A 49 3.29 -31.39 11.36
C PHE A 49 4.14 -31.56 12.63
N PRO A 50 3.96 -32.65 13.40
CA PRO A 50 4.81 -32.96 14.54
C PRO A 50 6.28 -33.06 14.14
N ALA A 51 7.17 -32.59 15.01
CA ALA A 51 8.61 -32.73 14.81
C ALA A 51 9.00 -34.22 14.75
N GLY A 52 9.79 -34.60 13.74
CA GLY A 52 10.25 -35.98 13.57
C GLY A 52 9.20 -36.96 13.05
N ALA A 53 8.02 -36.51 12.61
CA ALA A 53 7.01 -37.38 12.03
C ALA A 53 7.55 -38.10 10.78
N ALA A 54 7.37 -39.42 10.74
CA ALA A 54 7.78 -40.28 9.62
C ALA A 54 6.90 -40.10 8.37
N GLY A 55 5.72 -39.48 8.53
CA GLY A 55 4.76 -39.17 7.48
C GLY A 55 4.30 -37.72 7.56
N ARG A 56 3.94 -37.16 6.40
CA ARG A 56 3.24 -35.87 6.26
C ARG A 56 1.91 -36.13 5.57
N THR A 57 0.99 -36.78 6.28
CA THR A 57 -0.36 -37.07 5.77
C THR A 57 -1.40 -36.23 6.49
N VAL A 58 -2.63 -36.22 5.96
CA VAL A 58 -3.73 -35.39 6.51
C VAL A 58 -4.07 -35.72 7.97
N VAL A 59 -3.80 -36.94 8.44
CA VAL A 59 -4.03 -37.32 9.85
C VAL A 59 -2.92 -36.82 10.78
N ASP A 60 -1.73 -36.56 10.23
CA ASP A 60 -0.55 -36.10 10.98
C ASP A 60 -0.50 -34.57 11.14
N VAL A 61 -1.56 -33.86 10.73
CA VAL A 61 -1.58 -32.39 10.79
C VAL A 61 -1.76 -31.92 12.24
N LEU A 62 -0.95 -30.95 12.65
CA LEU A 62 -1.15 -30.22 13.91
C LEU A 62 -2.15 -29.08 13.68
N HIS A 63 -1.88 -28.23 12.72
CA HIS A 63 -2.74 -27.11 12.37
C HIS A 63 -2.42 -26.65 10.95
N GLU A 64 -3.39 -25.96 10.37
CA GLU A 64 -3.23 -25.24 9.11
C GLU A 64 -3.61 -23.78 9.31
N GLU A 65 -2.88 -22.89 8.65
CA GLU A 65 -3.14 -21.45 8.63
C GLU A 65 -3.27 -20.98 7.20
N GLU A 66 -4.17 -20.05 6.96
CA GLU A 66 -4.35 -19.41 5.67
C GLU A 66 -4.67 -17.94 5.85
N PHE A 67 -4.04 -17.07 5.05
CA PHE A 67 -4.46 -15.67 4.95
C PHE A 67 -5.81 -15.61 4.22
N SER A 68 -6.89 -15.40 4.97
CA SER A 68 -8.25 -15.39 4.40
C SER A 68 -8.62 -14.06 3.75
N SER A 69 -8.09 -12.96 4.27
CA SER A 69 -8.25 -11.61 3.73
C SER A 69 -7.16 -10.68 4.25
N TRP A 70 -6.95 -9.57 3.55
CA TRP A 70 -6.04 -8.52 3.98
C TRP A 70 -6.52 -7.16 3.51
N ASN A 71 -6.22 -6.12 4.29
CA ASN A 71 -6.43 -4.73 3.96
C ASN A 71 -5.16 -3.94 4.31
N TYR A 72 -4.92 -2.86 3.58
CA TYR A 72 -3.77 -2.00 3.85
C TYR A 72 -4.08 -0.54 3.50
N GLY A 73 -3.37 0.37 4.14
CA GLY A 73 -3.43 1.80 3.88
C GLY A 73 -2.12 2.48 4.25
N CYS A 74 -1.93 3.70 3.77
CA CYS A 74 -0.76 4.50 4.07
C CYS A 74 -1.16 5.87 4.61
N LYS A 75 -0.42 6.34 5.60
CA LYS A 75 -0.38 7.74 6.02
C LYS A 75 0.92 8.36 5.51
N TYR A 76 0.81 9.57 4.97
CA TYR A 76 1.90 10.29 4.35
C TYR A 76 2.24 11.50 5.19
N ASP A 77 3.49 11.56 5.62
CA ASP A 77 4.11 12.75 6.23
C ASP A 77 5.33 13.08 5.38
N VAL A 78 5.07 13.62 4.18
CA VAL A 78 6.06 13.89 3.15
C VAL A 78 5.97 15.36 2.78
N ASP A 79 7.12 16.02 2.68
CA ASP A 79 7.21 17.38 2.20
C ASP A 79 6.92 17.42 0.68
N ASP A 80 5.86 18.13 0.29
CA ASP A 80 5.36 18.15 -1.10
C ASP A 80 6.36 18.79 -2.09
N ASP A 81 7.31 19.61 -1.64
CA ASP A 81 8.29 20.26 -2.53
C ASP A 81 9.52 19.37 -2.77
N THR A 82 9.98 18.67 -1.74
CA THR A 82 11.22 17.87 -1.74
C THR A 82 10.98 16.38 -1.92
N GLY A 83 9.76 15.89 -1.64
CA GLY A 83 9.40 14.47 -1.62
C GLY A 83 10.06 13.68 -0.48
N ILE A 84 10.67 14.35 0.50
CA ILE A 84 11.37 13.71 1.62
C ILE A 84 10.42 13.63 2.81
N GLY A 85 10.32 12.44 3.42
CA GLY A 85 9.52 12.24 4.63
C GLY A 85 9.28 10.77 4.95
N GLU A 86 8.21 10.51 5.69
CA GLU A 86 7.81 9.20 6.18
C GLU A 86 6.49 8.73 5.54
N ILE A 87 6.45 7.45 5.19
CA ILE A 87 5.22 6.76 4.79
C ILE A 87 4.95 5.67 5.83
N ALA A 88 3.91 5.84 6.64
CA ALA A 88 3.48 4.85 7.60
C ALA A 88 2.46 3.91 6.96
N ALA A 89 2.85 2.65 6.74
CA ALA A 89 1.97 1.62 6.20
C ALA A 89 1.25 0.87 7.34
N GLU A 90 -0.08 0.86 7.28
CA GLU A 90 -0.94 0.09 8.17
C GLU A 90 -1.42 -1.16 7.43
N VAL A 91 -1.16 -2.34 8.00
CA VAL A 91 -1.53 -3.63 7.41
C VAL A 91 -2.41 -4.39 8.40
N ALA A 92 -3.58 -4.80 7.93
CA ALA A 92 -4.50 -5.67 8.67
C ALA A 92 -4.63 -6.99 7.90
N VAL A 93 -4.31 -8.10 8.57
CA VAL A 93 -4.39 -9.45 8.02
C VAL A 93 -5.38 -10.28 8.82
N ASP A 94 -6.24 -10.99 8.12
CA ASP A 94 -7.09 -12.02 8.71
C ASP A 94 -6.46 -13.37 8.43
N ILE A 95 -6.29 -14.16 9.49
CA ILE A 95 -5.66 -15.47 9.42
C ILE A 95 -6.66 -16.49 9.94
N ALA A 96 -7.10 -17.37 9.05
CA ALA A 96 -7.90 -18.52 9.41
C ALA A 96 -6.97 -19.63 9.87
N SER A 97 -7.23 -20.20 11.05
CA SER A 97 -6.50 -21.37 11.56
C SER A 97 -7.46 -22.53 11.77
N SER A 98 -7.03 -23.72 11.38
CA SER A 98 -7.77 -24.97 11.56
C SER A 98 -6.97 -25.94 12.44
N ARG A 99 -7.67 -26.67 13.31
CA ARG A 99 -7.05 -27.68 14.18
C ARG A 99 -6.97 -29.01 13.43
N GLY A 100 -5.77 -29.57 13.34
CA GLY A 100 -5.56 -30.92 12.84
C GLY A 100 -5.86 -32.00 13.89
N GLU A 101 -5.98 -33.25 13.44
CA GLU A 101 -6.34 -34.40 14.27
C GLU A 101 -5.30 -34.69 15.35
N THR A 102 -4.01 -34.48 15.03
CA THR A 102 -2.90 -34.75 15.94
C THR A 102 -2.67 -33.64 16.98
N ASN A 103 -3.36 -32.50 16.86
CA ASN A 103 -3.23 -31.38 17.82
C ASN A 103 -4.25 -31.48 18.96
N ALA A 104 -4.03 -32.44 19.86
CA ALA A 104 -4.87 -32.64 21.04
C ALA A 104 -4.88 -31.41 21.98
N ALA A 105 -3.81 -30.63 21.99
CA ALA A 105 -3.70 -29.43 22.84
C ALA A 105 -4.57 -28.27 22.32
N GLY A 106 -4.88 -28.24 21.02
CA GLY A 106 -5.64 -27.14 20.40
C GLY A 106 -4.90 -25.80 20.43
N VAL A 107 -3.57 -25.83 20.51
CA VAL A 107 -2.70 -24.65 20.46
C VAL A 107 -2.03 -24.59 19.09
N ALA A 108 -1.97 -23.40 18.50
CA ALA A 108 -1.27 -23.15 17.26
C ALA A 108 -0.42 -21.89 17.43
N ASP A 109 0.89 -22.05 17.24
CA ASP A 109 1.83 -20.94 17.21
C ASP A 109 2.34 -20.84 15.77
N PHE A 110 2.11 -19.68 15.15
CA PHE A 110 2.61 -19.39 13.82
C PHE A 110 3.17 -17.98 13.76
N GLU A 111 4.09 -17.77 12.84
CA GLU A 111 4.77 -16.51 12.62
C GLU A 111 4.50 -16.06 11.20
N TYR A 112 4.33 -14.76 11.03
CA TYR A 112 4.34 -14.11 9.73
C TYR A 112 5.30 -12.94 9.78
N PHE A 113 5.76 -12.52 8.62
CA PHE A 113 6.62 -11.35 8.47
C PHE A 113 6.12 -10.50 7.32
N ILE A 114 6.45 -9.21 7.38
CA ILE A 114 6.23 -8.27 6.28
C ILE A 114 7.60 -7.96 5.72
N ALA A 115 7.76 -8.13 4.41
CA ALA A 115 8.95 -7.76 3.68
C ALA A 115 8.64 -6.57 2.78
N ILE A 116 9.53 -5.58 2.78
CA ILE A 116 9.43 -4.40 1.92
C ILE A 116 10.43 -4.57 0.78
N THR A 117 10.01 -4.27 -0.44
CA THR A 117 10.86 -4.36 -1.63
C THR A 117 10.91 -3.04 -2.38
N ASP A 118 12.02 -2.82 -3.09
CA ASP A 118 12.11 -1.76 -4.10
C ASP A 118 11.26 -2.07 -5.35
N SER A 119 11.28 -1.16 -6.32
CA SER A 119 10.59 -1.31 -7.61
C SER A 119 11.12 -2.48 -8.47
N ASN A 120 12.33 -2.97 -8.20
CA ASN A 120 12.94 -4.13 -8.84
C ASN A 120 12.68 -5.45 -8.09
N LYS A 121 11.89 -5.41 -7.01
CA LYS A 121 11.58 -6.55 -6.13
C LYS A 121 12.77 -7.04 -5.31
N THR A 122 13.76 -6.18 -5.10
CA THR A 122 14.86 -6.43 -4.17
C THR A 122 14.38 -6.17 -2.75
N LEU A 123 14.65 -7.10 -1.82
CA LEU A 123 14.38 -6.89 -0.40
C LEU A 123 15.23 -5.74 0.13
N LEU A 124 14.59 -4.81 0.85
CA LEU A 124 15.23 -3.68 1.52
C LEU A 124 15.70 -4.05 2.93
#